data_AF-A0A355FYY3-F1
#
_entry.id   AF-A0A355FYY3-F1
#
_cell.length_a   1.000
_cell.length_b   1.000
_cell.length_c   1.000
_cell.angle_alpha   90.00
_cell.angle_beta   90.00
_cell.angle_gamma   90.00
#
_symmetry.space_group_name_H-M   'P 1'
#
loop_
_entity.id
_entity.type
_entity.pdbx_description
1 polymer ?
#
loop_
_entity_poly.entity_id
_entity_poly.type
_entity_poly.pdbx_seq_one_letter_code
_entity_poly.pdbx_strand_id
1 'polypeptide(L)'
;MAIIVATDFLCEKRLSQLNPHYHTLVKNTVFVMSRVLEKYKLFFPDFTDHTVLHSLQVLDFCNRLLGEQVLQLNEDELYVLIMSAYLHDSGMGISEPDYKALYDYVVSDEYRLNHPVDNIRETIRAFHQKFSRQYIYKYADLFEIPSEEHTRAIALVSEAHRKMDLLDENILPSVLTVPNGNEIHLPLLAALIRLADELDIAADRNIGFEPDGQETIFKLMHRSIRHLHILPERFVVDVAQDDPALFDGIQEEIDKLFETLQICSRTVAERTPFRIRQSTIEINRIAQHQKHITILDTDLGTDDACALFLLKNLPIKPDYIVASFGNTTLEGACRNAVILRKYLGLEAEIVKGLEPSNGSRQPNGEKNTFHGADGLANCSEKMIKKLKINQDELQNILPFGELCDRLSEYDSVTYITIGTLRNFAALLHDKEFCRKLRGAYIMGGGIREFNCSHNTEFNFSKDPESVKTVLTCGLNITLFPLDVTNRQVLTAEQIDELEAIGTYPEYISFLRHNRKANIEYNHISAAVLHDTLPILYLSHPELFKLEEMRIASNEYACIFPSANGEAVHICTEMKDGKLFEFMKSAFES
;
A
#
# COMPACT_ATOMS: atom_id res chain seq x y z
N MET A 1 -0.78 10.80 -34.65
CA MET A 1 -0.37 10.19 -33.37
C MET A 1 0.30 11.27 -32.55
N ALA A 2 -0.46 11.92 -31.68
CA ALA A 2 0.11 12.87 -30.72
C ALA A 2 0.94 12.06 -29.73
N ILE A 3 2.21 12.43 -29.56
CA ILE A 3 3.11 11.86 -28.57
C ILE A 3 2.48 12.17 -27.22
N ILE A 4 2.09 11.14 -26.46
CA ILE A 4 1.70 11.33 -25.06
C ILE A 4 2.99 11.74 -24.35
N VAL A 5 3.15 13.05 -24.12
CA VAL A 5 4.24 13.57 -23.30
C VAL A 5 4.00 13.05 -21.89
N ALA A 6 4.97 12.32 -21.33
CA ALA A 6 4.91 11.92 -19.93
C ALA A 6 4.85 13.20 -19.07
N THR A 7 3.77 13.36 -18.30
CA THR A 7 3.51 14.55 -17.46
C THR A 7 4.24 14.51 -16.13
N ASP A 8 4.90 13.39 -15.79
CA ASP A 8 5.56 13.19 -14.51
C ASP A 8 6.66 14.23 -14.27
N PHE A 9 6.53 14.98 -13.18
CA PHE A 9 7.47 16.02 -12.72
C PHE A 9 7.76 17.09 -13.79
N LEU A 10 6.79 17.41 -14.62
CA LEU A 10 6.99 18.25 -15.81
C LEU A 10 7.38 19.69 -15.45
N CYS A 11 6.69 20.31 -14.49
CA CYS A 11 7.03 21.64 -13.97
C CYS A 11 8.44 21.66 -13.36
N GLU A 12 8.79 20.66 -12.55
CA GLU A 12 10.06 20.60 -11.84
C GLU A 12 11.23 20.37 -12.81
N LYS A 13 11.07 19.44 -13.77
CA LYS A 13 12.06 19.22 -14.83
C LYS A 13 12.26 20.50 -15.65
N ARG A 14 11.18 21.18 -16.02
CA ARG A 14 11.25 22.43 -16.78
C ARG A 14 11.95 23.53 -15.99
N LEU A 15 11.61 23.71 -14.72
CA LEU A 15 12.27 24.67 -13.83
C LEU A 15 13.77 24.36 -13.68
N SER A 16 14.13 23.09 -13.53
CA SER A 16 15.54 22.68 -13.40
C SER A 16 16.38 23.04 -14.63
N GLN A 17 15.76 23.08 -15.82
CA GLN A 17 16.40 23.44 -17.07
C GLN A 17 16.49 24.96 -17.27
N LEU A 18 15.44 25.69 -16.91
CA LEU A 18 15.37 27.15 -17.06
C LEU A 18 16.18 27.87 -15.99
N ASN A 19 16.03 27.47 -14.73
CA ASN A 19 16.66 28.10 -13.59
C ASN A 19 17.05 27.06 -12.52
N PRO A 20 18.26 26.47 -12.61
CA PRO A 20 18.77 25.50 -11.65
C PRO A 20 18.85 26.02 -10.20
N HIS A 21 19.01 27.32 -10.02
CA HIS A 21 19.07 27.94 -8.70
C HIS A 21 17.69 27.90 -8.02
N TYR A 22 16.62 28.33 -8.71
CA TYR A 22 15.25 28.22 -8.21
C TYR A 22 14.85 26.78 -7.91
N HIS A 23 15.23 25.84 -8.77
CA HIS A 23 15.00 24.43 -8.52
C HIS A 23 15.72 23.92 -7.25
N THR A 24 16.89 24.48 -6.91
CA THR A 24 17.59 24.18 -5.65
C THR A 24 16.85 24.74 -4.44
N LEU A 25 16.34 25.98 -4.53
CA LEU A 25 15.51 26.60 -3.48
C LEU A 25 14.23 25.80 -3.20
N VAL A 26 13.57 25.31 -4.26
CA VAL A 26 12.44 24.39 -4.14
C VAL A 26 12.83 23.16 -3.34
N LYS A 27 13.93 22.47 -3.71
CA LYS A 27 14.38 21.27 -2.98
C LYS A 27 14.64 21.52 -1.50
N ASN A 28 15.25 22.66 -1.17
CA ASN A 28 15.47 23.06 0.22
C ASN A 28 14.13 23.27 0.95
N THR A 29 13.17 23.91 0.28
CA THR A 29 11.82 24.14 0.82
C THR A 29 11.10 22.81 1.09
N VAL A 30 11.14 21.86 0.16
CA VAL A 30 10.57 20.51 0.35
C VAL A 30 11.14 19.85 1.59
N PHE A 31 12.46 19.92 1.79
CA PHE A 31 13.11 19.36 2.97
C PHE A 31 12.62 20.03 4.27
N VAL A 32 12.50 21.36 4.31
CA VAL A 32 11.96 22.07 5.48
C VAL A 32 10.50 21.70 5.74
N MET A 33 9.68 21.70 4.68
CA MET A 33 8.24 21.42 4.78
C MET A 33 7.95 19.98 5.18
N SER A 34 8.84 19.02 4.87
CA SER A 34 8.73 17.64 5.35
C SER A 34 8.71 17.53 6.89
N ARG A 35 9.24 18.52 7.60
CA ARG A 35 9.20 18.58 9.07
C ARG A 35 8.10 19.48 9.60
N VAL A 36 7.75 20.55 8.87
CA VAL A 36 6.73 21.51 9.29
C VAL A 36 5.35 20.89 9.15
N LEU A 37 5.06 20.30 7.99
CA LEU A 37 3.76 19.70 7.72
C LEU A 37 3.48 18.54 8.67
N GLU A 38 4.46 17.70 9.00
CA GLU A 38 4.31 16.63 10.00
C GLU A 38 3.77 17.12 11.37
N LYS A 39 3.93 18.40 11.72
CA LYS A 39 3.38 18.97 12.96
C LYS A 39 1.85 19.05 12.94
N TYR A 40 1.18 19.04 11.78
CA TYR A 40 -0.29 19.04 11.73
C TYR A 40 -0.85 17.87 12.54
N LYS A 41 -0.17 16.72 12.56
CA LYS A 41 -0.57 15.51 13.31
C LYS A 41 -0.67 15.74 14.82
N LEU A 42 0.03 16.73 15.37
CA LEU A 42 -0.10 17.13 16.78
C LEU A 42 -1.48 17.76 17.06
N PHE A 43 -1.99 18.54 16.11
CA PHE A 43 -3.27 19.24 16.22
C PHE A 43 -4.43 18.42 15.63
N PHE A 44 -4.15 17.56 14.64
CA PHE A 44 -5.11 16.80 13.85
C PHE A 44 -4.60 15.36 13.61
N PRO A 45 -4.56 14.50 14.64
CA PRO A 45 -4.06 13.13 14.50
C PRO A 45 -4.95 12.24 13.61
N ASP A 46 -6.24 12.56 13.50
CA ASP A 46 -7.26 11.72 12.83
C ASP A 46 -7.82 12.36 11.54
N PHE A 47 -7.07 13.27 10.90
CA PHE A 47 -7.54 14.07 9.77
C PHE A 47 -6.81 13.73 8.45
N THR A 48 -7.33 14.21 7.32
CA THR A 48 -6.79 13.93 5.96
C THR A 48 -5.30 14.27 5.87
N ASP A 49 -4.58 13.61 4.96
CA ASP A 49 -3.14 13.79 4.86
C ASP A 49 -2.80 15.20 4.36
N HIS A 50 -1.99 15.94 5.12
CA HIS A 50 -1.43 17.23 4.70
C HIS A 50 0.11 17.18 4.74
N THR A 51 0.71 15.99 4.56
CA THR A 51 2.17 15.85 4.48
C THR A 51 2.71 16.35 3.13
N VAL A 52 4.03 16.27 2.95
CA VAL A 52 4.67 16.53 1.65
C VAL A 52 4.18 15.59 0.54
N LEU A 53 3.63 14.40 0.88
CA LEU A 53 3.03 13.50 -0.10
C LEU A 53 1.78 14.12 -0.76
N HIS A 54 0.91 14.74 0.04
CA HIS A 54 -0.22 15.55 -0.45
C HIS A 54 0.26 16.63 -1.42
N SER A 55 1.25 17.44 -1.01
CA SER A 55 1.79 18.51 -1.87
C SER A 55 2.36 17.98 -3.21
N LEU A 56 2.95 16.78 -3.21
CA LEU A 56 3.42 16.12 -4.43
C LEU A 56 2.26 15.70 -5.34
N GLN A 57 1.16 15.19 -4.76
CA GLN A 57 -0.05 14.84 -5.52
C GLN A 57 -0.72 16.08 -6.12
N VAL A 58 -0.85 17.15 -5.37
CA VAL A 58 -1.34 18.46 -5.86
C VAL A 58 -0.51 18.93 -7.06
N LEU A 59 0.82 18.80 -6.99
CA LEU A 59 1.70 19.18 -8.08
C LEU A 59 1.60 18.25 -9.29
N ASP A 60 1.39 16.94 -9.09
CA ASP A 60 1.10 15.99 -10.18
C ASP A 60 -0.20 16.36 -10.91
N PHE A 61 -1.27 16.70 -10.17
CA PHE A 61 -2.50 17.20 -10.76
C PHE A 61 -2.28 18.50 -11.54
N CYS A 62 -1.50 19.44 -11.01
CA CYS A 62 -1.13 20.65 -11.74
C CYS A 62 -0.40 20.33 -13.05
N ASN A 63 0.54 19.37 -13.04
CA ASN A 63 1.24 18.91 -14.24
C ASN A 63 0.28 18.33 -15.29
N ARG A 64 -0.70 17.53 -14.87
CA ARG A 64 -1.71 16.92 -15.75
C ARG A 64 -2.71 17.93 -16.30
N LEU A 65 -3.11 18.92 -15.50
CA LEU A 65 -4.01 20.02 -15.91
C LEU A 65 -3.33 20.97 -16.92
N LEU A 66 -2.05 21.30 -16.69
CA LEU A 66 -1.28 22.14 -17.60
C LEU A 66 -0.99 21.45 -18.94
N GLY A 67 -0.55 20.19 -18.89
CA GLY A 67 -0.09 19.45 -20.06
C GLY A 67 0.97 20.23 -20.84
N GLU A 68 0.80 20.36 -22.16
CA GLU A 68 1.76 21.07 -23.02
C GLU A 68 1.84 22.59 -22.74
N GLN A 69 0.87 23.19 -22.02
CA GLN A 69 0.90 24.62 -21.70
C GLN A 69 2.04 25.00 -20.76
N VAL A 70 2.61 24.03 -20.03
CA VAL A 70 3.81 24.22 -19.20
C VAL A 70 4.97 24.85 -19.99
N LEU A 71 5.04 24.61 -21.30
CA LEU A 71 6.13 25.10 -22.15
C LEU A 71 6.06 26.62 -22.35
N GLN A 72 4.90 27.23 -22.06
CA GLN A 72 4.65 28.65 -22.16
C GLN A 72 4.89 29.38 -20.82
N LEU A 73 5.05 28.66 -19.71
CA LEU A 73 5.36 29.26 -18.40
C LEU A 73 6.85 29.63 -18.34
N ASN A 74 7.13 30.79 -17.75
CA ASN A 74 8.50 31.22 -17.44
C ASN A 74 9.01 30.60 -16.13
N GLU A 75 10.30 30.79 -15.83
CA GLU A 75 10.93 30.24 -14.63
C GLU A 75 10.32 30.72 -13.32
N ASP A 76 9.84 31.96 -13.24
CA ASP A 76 9.25 32.53 -12.03
C ASP A 76 7.82 32.00 -11.82
N GLU A 77 7.04 31.83 -12.89
CA GLU A 77 5.72 31.18 -12.82
C GLU A 77 5.83 29.72 -12.35
N LEU A 78 6.79 28.96 -12.89
CA LEU A 78 7.05 27.59 -12.46
C LEU A 78 7.51 27.53 -11.00
N TYR A 79 8.41 28.44 -10.60
CA TYR A 79 8.87 28.53 -9.23
C TYR A 79 7.72 28.85 -8.27
N VAL A 80 6.89 29.85 -8.57
CA VAL A 80 5.74 30.22 -7.74
C VAL A 80 4.73 29.08 -7.66
N LEU A 81 4.43 28.39 -8.75
CA LEU A 81 3.50 27.26 -8.76
C LEU A 81 3.98 26.14 -7.83
N ILE A 82 5.24 25.72 -7.99
CA ILE A 82 5.83 24.62 -7.21
C ILE A 82 5.93 25.01 -5.75
N MET A 83 6.42 26.21 -5.43
CA MET A 83 6.49 26.71 -4.06
C MET A 83 5.11 26.79 -3.41
N SER A 84 4.10 27.26 -4.14
CA SER A 84 2.73 27.34 -3.63
C SER A 84 2.13 25.96 -3.34
N ALA A 85 2.42 24.95 -4.17
CA ALA A 85 2.01 23.57 -3.91
C ALA A 85 2.55 23.03 -2.58
N TYR A 86 3.78 23.37 -2.20
CA TYR A 86 4.35 22.94 -0.90
C TYR A 86 3.96 23.83 0.29
N LEU A 87 3.51 25.06 0.05
CA LEU A 87 3.26 26.05 1.11
C LEU A 87 1.78 26.36 1.35
N HIS A 88 0.87 25.92 0.47
CA HIS A 88 -0.57 26.24 0.59
C HIS A 88 -1.20 25.80 1.90
N ASP A 89 -0.73 24.70 2.49
CA ASP A 89 -1.20 24.17 3.78
C ASP A 89 -0.25 24.40 4.95
N SER A 90 0.75 25.27 4.80
CA SER A 90 1.66 25.62 5.91
C SER A 90 0.93 26.11 7.18
N GLY A 91 -0.25 26.72 7.02
CA GLY A 91 -1.14 27.14 8.10
C GLY A 91 -1.73 25.99 8.94
N MET A 92 -1.81 24.77 8.41
CA MET A 92 -2.26 23.58 9.16
C MET A 92 -1.22 23.11 10.19
N GLY A 93 0.07 23.37 9.92
CA GLY A 93 1.20 23.05 10.79
C GLY A 93 1.72 24.24 11.61
N ILE A 94 0.94 25.33 11.70
CA ILE A 94 1.35 26.55 12.40
C ILE A 94 1.64 26.30 13.88
N SER A 95 2.71 26.92 14.41
CA SER A 95 3.05 26.77 15.82
C SER A 95 2.09 27.56 16.72
N GLU A 96 1.87 27.12 17.96
CA GLU A 96 1.00 27.83 18.91
C GLU A 96 1.42 29.30 19.16
N PRO A 97 2.72 29.64 19.29
CA PRO A 97 3.15 31.04 19.34
C PRO A 97 2.77 31.86 18.10
N ASP A 98 2.90 31.28 16.91
CA ASP A 98 2.56 31.97 15.66
C ASP A 98 1.05 32.14 15.51
N TYR A 99 0.29 31.11 15.86
CA TYR A 99 -1.17 31.17 15.89
C TYR A 99 -1.64 32.32 16.78
N LYS A 100 -1.13 32.41 18.02
CA LYS A 100 -1.50 33.49 18.96
C LYS A 100 -1.12 34.87 18.42
N ALA A 101 0.04 35.00 17.77
CA ALA A 101 0.50 36.27 17.21
C ALA A 101 -0.33 36.72 15.99
N LEU A 102 -0.88 35.77 15.22
CA LEU A 102 -1.60 36.04 13.97
C LEU A 102 -3.13 36.00 14.11
N TYR A 103 -3.65 35.48 15.22
CA TYR A 103 -5.08 35.27 15.46
C TYR A 103 -5.91 36.52 15.18
N ASP A 104 -5.50 37.65 15.78
CA ASP A 104 -6.24 38.92 15.68
C ASP A 104 -6.19 39.54 14.27
N TYR A 105 -5.24 39.10 13.44
CA TYR A 105 -5.11 39.55 12.06
C TYR A 105 -5.86 38.65 11.07
N VAL A 106 -5.90 37.35 11.33
CA VAL A 106 -6.42 36.33 10.41
C VAL A 106 -7.92 36.06 10.60
N VAL A 107 -8.36 35.97 11.86
CA VAL A 107 -9.73 35.58 12.21
C VAL A 107 -10.63 36.81 12.21
N SER A 108 -11.81 36.78 11.58
CA SER A 108 -12.72 37.94 11.58
C SER A 108 -13.38 38.16 12.94
N ASP A 109 -13.68 39.41 13.29
CA ASP A 109 -14.38 39.74 14.54
C ASP A 109 -15.74 39.01 14.65
N GLU A 110 -16.44 38.85 13.52
CA GLU A 110 -17.70 38.09 13.44
C GLU A 110 -17.51 36.61 13.81
N TYR A 111 -16.42 35.98 13.36
CA TYR A 111 -16.15 34.59 13.70
C TYR A 111 -15.83 34.44 15.20
N ARG A 112 -15.05 35.39 15.75
CA ARG A 112 -14.69 35.41 17.18
C ARG A 112 -15.90 35.56 18.11
N LEU A 113 -16.92 36.31 17.68
CA LEU A 113 -18.15 36.48 18.47
C LEU A 113 -18.95 35.19 18.62
N ASN A 114 -18.84 34.28 17.65
CA ASN A 114 -19.63 33.06 17.57
C ASN A 114 -18.86 31.78 17.96
N HIS A 115 -17.55 31.87 18.19
CA HIS A 115 -16.69 30.72 18.51
C HIS A 115 -15.79 31.02 19.72
N PRO A 116 -15.71 30.13 20.72
CA PRO A 116 -14.80 30.30 21.86
C PRO A 116 -13.33 30.40 21.42
N VAL A 117 -12.57 31.31 22.03
CA VAL A 117 -11.15 31.59 21.70
C VAL A 117 -10.25 30.34 21.85
N ASP A 118 -10.62 29.40 22.71
CA ASP A 118 -9.79 28.24 23.04
C ASP A 118 -9.91 27.08 22.03
N ASN A 119 -10.78 27.17 21.01
CA ASN A 119 -10.91 26.13 19.98
C ASN A 119 -9.94 26.34 18.81
N ILE A 120 -8.65 26.14 19.10
CA ILE A 120 -7.54 26.33 18.16
C ILE A 120 -7.72 25.46 16.90
N ARG A 121 -8.16 24.21 17.06
CA ARG A 121 -8.33 23.24 15.96
C ARG A 121 -9.35 23.70 14.93
N GLU A 122 -10.55 24.07 15.37
CA GLU A 122 -11.60 24.57 14.46
C GLU A 122 -11.20 25.88 13.80
N THR A 123 -10.55 26.78 14.54
CA THR A 123 -10.09 28.06 13.99
C THR A 123 -9.04 27.85 12.90
N ILE A 124 -8.03 27.01 13.14
CA ILE A 124 -7.01 26.70 12.14
C ILE A 124 -7.70 26.09 10.91
N ARG A 125 -8.58 25.11 11.06
CA ARG A 125 -9.32 24.53 9.91
C ARG A 125 -10.08 25.57 9.11
N ALA A 126 -10.77 26.49 9.80
CA ALA A 126 -11.58 27.52 9.15
C ALA A 126 -10.74 28.57 8.39
N PHE A 127 -9.50 28.81 8.81
CA PHE A 127 -8.68 29.91 8.29
C PHE A 127 -7.26 29.52 7.86
N HIS A 128 -6.94 28.23 7.70
CA HIS A 128 -5.59 27.75 7.40
C HIS A 128 -5.01 28.40 6.15
N GLN A 129 -5.79 28.63 5.10
CA GLN A 129 -5.36 29.33 3.89
C GLN A 129 -4.83 30.75 4.17
N LYS A 130 -5.44 31.46 5.13
CA LYS A 130 -5.00 32.79 5.57
C LYS A 130 -3.79 32.70 6.49
N PHE A 131 -3.74 31.70 7.35
CA PHE A 131 -2.55 31.42 8.17
C PHE A 131 -1.35 31.06 7.29
N SER A 132 -1.53 30.25 6.24
CA SER A 132 -0.48 29.91 5.27
C SER A 132 0.08 31.16 4.61
N ARG A 133 -0.77 32.10 4.18
CA ARG A 133 -0.33 33.41 3.66
C ARG A 133 0.57 34.15 4.65
N GLN A 134 0.14 34.26 5.91
CA GLN A 134 0.94 34.96 6.92
C GLN A 134 2.23 34.22 7.27
N TYR A 135 2.18 32.89 7.27
CA TYR A 135 3.34 32.04 7.47
C TYR A 135 4.40 32.27 6.38
N ILE A 136 3.98 32.32 5.11
CA ILE A 136 4.87 32.59 3.96
C ILE A 136 5.56 33.95 4.11
N TYR A 137 4.83 35.01 4.48
CA TYR A 137 5.44 36.32 4.72
C TYR A 137 6.43 36.29 5.88
N LYS A 138 6.06 35.64 7.00
CA LYS A 138 6.90 35.59 8.19
C LYS A 138 8.21 34.83 7.95
N TYR A 139 8.17 33.79 7.14
CA TYR A 139 9.30 32.88 6.93
C TYR A 139 9.92 33.00 5.53
N ALA A 140 9.65 34.07 4.79
CA ALA A 140 10.20 34.28 3.45
C ALA A 140 11.74 34.20 3.42
N ASP A 141 12.40 34.82 4.41
CA ASP A 141 13.86 34.79 4.56
C ASP A 141 14.38 33.37 4.84
N LEU A 142 13.64 32.56 5.61
CA LEU A 142 14.00 31.18 5.91
C LEU A 142 13.98 30.30 4.65
N PHE A 143 13.03 30.56 3.76
CA PHE A 143 12.91 29.86 2.47
C PHE A 143 13.77 30.47 1.37
N GLU A 144 14.53 31.53 1.68
CA GLU A 144 15.37 32.25 0.73
C GLU A 144 14.57 32.68 -0.52
N ILE A 145 13.32 33.13 -0.34
CA ILE A 145 12.47 33.53 -1.47
C ILE A 145 13.12 34.71 -2.22
N PRO A 146 13.28 34.66 -3.57
CA PRO A 146 14.16 35.58 -4.30
C PRO A 146 13.80 37.07 -4.21
N SER A 147 12.52 37.41 -3.99
CA SER A 147 12.09 38.81 -3.84
C SER A 147 10.76 38.94 -3.08
N GLU A 148 10.40 40.18 -2.73
CA GLU A 148 9.10 40.50 -2.13
C GLU A 148 7.94 40.18 -3.08
N GLU A 149 8.14 40.39 -4.39
CA GLU A 149 7.17 40.07 -5.44
C GLU A 149 6.91 38.56 -5.51
N HIS A 150 7.96 37.73 -5.45
CA HIS A 150 7.82 36.27 -5.35
C HIS A 150 7.08 35.85 -4.09
N THR A 151 7.45 36.44 -2.94
CA THR A 151 6.79 36.17 -1.66
C THR A 151 5.31 36.50 -1.74
N ARG A 152 4.96 37.66 -2.32
CA ARG A 152 3.57 38.08 -2.52
C ARG A 152 2.82 37.14 -3.48
N ALA A 153 3.46 36.72 -4.57
CA ALA A 153 2.85 35.80 -5.54
C ALA A 153 2.53 34.44 -4.88
N ILE A 154 3.51 33.83 -4.21
CA ILE A 154 3.34 32.55 -3.49
C ILE A 154 2.26 32.70 -2.42
N ALA A 155 2.30 33.76 -1.62
CA ALA A 155 1.34 33.97 -0.54
C ALA A 155 -0.10 34.18 -1.04
N LEU A 156 -0.28 34.88 -2.18
CA LEU A 156 -1.60 35.04 -2.81
C LEU A 156 -2.10 33.72 -3.41
N VAL A 157 -1.26 33.00 -4.15
CA VAL A 157 -1.64 31.70 -4.75
C VAL A 157 -1.95 30.67 -3.68
N SER A 158 -1.14 30.60 -2.61
CA SER A 158 -1.38 29.75 -1.45
C SER A 158 -2.65 30.11 -0.69
N GLU A 159 -3.00 31.39 -0.48
CA GLU A 159 -4.30 31.74 0.12
C GLU A 159 -5.46 31.39 -0.83
N ALA A 160 -5.22 31.55 -2.14
CA ALA A 160 -6.22 31.33 -3.17
C ALA A 160 -6.57 29.86 -3.38
N HIS A 161 -5.94 28.90 -2.71
CA HIS A 161 -6.38 27.50 -2.80
C HIS A 161 -7.82 27.32 -2.27
N ARG A 162 -8.30 28.18 -1.34
CA ARG A 162 -9.69 28.10 -0.84
C ARG A 162 -10.29 29.46 -0.49
N LYS A 163 -11.62 29.59 -0.62
CA LYS A 163 -12.48 30.72 -0.18
C LYS A 163 -12.21 32.10 -0.82
N MET A 164 -11.06 32.35 -1.43
CA MET A 164 -10.78 33.61 -2.13
C MET A 164 -11.61 33.72 -3.42
N ASP A 165 -12.14 34.91 -3.71
CA ASP A 165 -12.75 35.17 -5.02
C ASP A 165 -11.65 35.36 -6.08
N LEU A 166 -11.56 34.41 -7.02
CA LEU A 166 -10.54 34.43 -8.07
C LEU A 166 -10.86 35.40 -9.22
N LEU A 167 -12.10 35.89 -9.30
CA LEU A 167 -12.51 36.85 -10.34
C LEU A 167 -12.31 38.30 -9.90
N ASP A 168 -12.20 38.57 -8.59
CA ASP A 168 -11.95 39.92 -8.08
C ASP A 168 -10.48 40.34 -8.29
N GLU A 169 -10.27 41.27 -9.22
CA GLU A 169 -8.96 41.80 -9.56
C GLU A 169 -8.31 42.64 -8.45
N ASN A 170 -9.10 43.16 -7.50
CA ASN A 170 -8.57 43.87 -6.35
C ASN A 170 -7.95 42.92 -5.31
N ILE A 171 -8.46 41.68 -5.25
CA ILE A 171 -7.99 40.65 -4.31
C ILE A 171 -6.83 39.87 -4.95
N LEU A 172 -7.02 39.40 -6.18
CA LEU A 172 -6.04 38.63 -6.93
C LEU A 172 -5.72 39.36 -8.26
N PRO A 173 -4.61 40.10 -8.38
CA PRO A 173 -4.22 40.78 -9.61
C PRO A 173 -4.01 39.82 -10.78
N SER A 174 -4.27 40.26 -12.01
CA SER A 174 -4.14 39.40 -13.20
C SER A 174 -2.68 39.02 -13.49
N VAL A 175 -1.77 39.98 -13.28
CA VAL A 175 -0.33 39.82 -13.48
C VAL A 175 0.42 40.45 -12.30
N LEU A 176 1.52 39.82 -11.91
CA LEU A 176 2.50 40.38 -10.98
C LEU A 176 3.88 40.31 -11.61
N THR A 177 4.54 41.46 -11.77
CA THR A 177 5.87 41.56 -12.39
C THR A 177 6.96 41.44 -11.33
N VAL A 178 7.90 40.51 -11.52
CA VAL A 178 9.06 40.30 -10.65
C VAL A 178 10.27 41.13 -11.10
N PRO A 179 11.33 41.30 -10.26
CA PRO A 179 12.44 42.21 -10.55
C PRO A 179 13.21 41.97 -11.86
N ASN A 180 13.20 40.74 -12.38
CA ASN A 180 13.81 40.39 -13.67
C ASN A 180 12.93 40.79 -14.88
N GLY A 181 11.74 41.35 -14.65
CA GLY A 181 10.79 41.78 -15.67
C GLY A 181 9.82 40.69 -16.12
N ASN A 182 9.93 39.46 -15.62
CA ASN A 182 8.98 38.40 -15.93
C ASN A 182 7.62 38.68 -15.30
N GLU A 183 6.57 38.24 -15.98
CA GLU A 183 5.18 38.39 -15.56
C GLU A 183 4.66 37.06 -15.02
N ILE A 184 4.02 37.09 -13.85
CA ILE A 184 3.39 35.92 -13.24
C ILE A 184 1.87 36.04 -13.34
N HIS A 185 1.23 35.11 -14.04
CA HIS A 185 -0.23 35.05 -14.16
C HIS A 185 -0.85 34.39 -12.92
N LEU A 186 -1.07 35.18 -11.86
CA LEU A 186 -1.63 34.69 -10.60
C LEU A 186 -2.97 33.93 -10.75
N PRO A 187 -3.92 34.35 -11.62
CA PRO A 187 -5.19 33.62 -11.77
C PRO A 187 -5.01 32.20 -12.32
N LEU A 188 -3.98 31.95 -13.14
CA LEU A 188 -3.64 30.59 -13.59
C LEU A 188 -3.17 29.75 -12.41
N LEU A 189 -2.15 30.23 -11.69
CA LEU A 189 -1.51 29.46 -10.64
C LEU A 189 -2.47 29.20 -9.48
N ALA A 190 -3.28 30.19 -9.09
CA ALA A 190 -4.32 30.06 -8.08
C ALA A 190 -5.39 29.04 -8.47
N ALA A 191 -5.86 29.08 -9.72
CA ALA A 191 -6.87 28.13 -10.21
C ALA A 191 -6.33 26.69 -10.27
N LEU A 192 -5.06 26.52 -10.65
CA LEU A 192 -4.39 25.21 -10.67
C LEU A 192 -4.28 24.63 -9.26
N ILE A 193 -3.76 25.39 -8.30
CA ILE A 193 -3.62 24.91 -6.92
C ILE A 193 -4.98 24.59 -6.31
N ARG A 194 -5.98 25.48 -6.45
CA ARG A 194 -7.34 25.26 -5.93
C ARG A 194 -7.98 24.00 -6.53
N LEU A 195 -7.90 23.83 -7.85
CA LEU A 195 -8.51 22.68 -8.49
C LEU A 195 -7.76 21.39 -8.17
N ALA A 196 -6.42 21.42 -8.13
CA ALA A 196 -5.60 20.27 -7.81
C ALA A 196 -5.79 19.79 -6.37
N ASP A 197 -5.90 20.70 -5.40
CA ASP A 197 -6.20 20.38 -4.01
C ASP A 197 -7.57 19.68 -3.88
N GLU A 198 -8.59 20.21 -4.55
CA GLU A 198 -9.92 19.61 -4.53
C GLU A 198 -9.99 18.24 -5.25
N LEU A 199 -9.16 18.05 -6.30
CA LEU A 199 -9.02 16.76 -6.99
C LEU A 199 -8.31 15.71 -6.12
N ASP A 200 -7.36 16.11 -5.29
CA ASP A 200 -6.66 15.19 -4.40
C ASP A 200 -7.56 14.68 -3.27
N ILE A 201 -8.39 15.57 -2.70
CA ILE A 201 -9.41 15.19 -1.72
C ILE A 201 -10.38 14.14 -2.30
N ALA A 202 -10.78 14.27 -3.58
CA ALA A 202 -11.62 13.27 -4.24
C ALA A 202 -10.88 11.93 -4.51
N ALA A 203 -9.55 11.92 -4.52
CA ALA A 203 -8.71 10.78 -4.84
C ALA A 203 -8.02 10.12 -3.63
N ASP A 204 -8.12 10.73 -2.44
CA ASP A 204 -7.38 10.32 -1.25
C ASP A 204 -7.73 8.89 -0.81
N ARG A 205 -6.70 8.04 -0.79
CA ARG A 205 -6.78 6.62 -0.42
C ARG A 205 -6.34 6.38 1.03
N ASN A 206 -5.81 7.41 1.70
CA ASN A 206 -5.07 7.28 2.95
C ASN A 206 -5.84 7.79 4.18
N ILE A 207 -7.14 7.52 4.25
CA ILE A 207 -7.84 7.74 5.52
C ILE A 207 -7.48 6.60 6.49
N GLY A 208 -6.64 6.93 7.46
CA GLY A 208 -6.12 6.02 8.48
C GLY A 208 -7.20 5.24 9.23
N PHE A 209 -6.86 4.02 9.63
CA PHE A 209 -7.64 3.17 10.52
C PHE A 209 -7.75 3.84 11.90
N GLU A 210 -8.99 4.07 12.37
CA GLU A 210 -9.24 4.39 13.78
C GLU A 210 -9.33 3.09 14.59
N PRO A 211 -8.82 3.07 15.84
CA PRO A 211 -8.88 1.90 16.72
C PRO A 211 -10.30 1.46 17.12
N ASP A 212 -11.32 2.31 16.94
CA ASP A 212 -12.64 2.14 17.58
C ASP A 212 -13.75 1.59 16.67
N GLY A 213 -13.44 1.13 15.45
CA GLY A 213 -14.35 0.27 14.68
C GLY A 213 -15.66 0.91 14.17
N GLN A 214 -15.81 2.23 14.19
CA GLN A 214 -16.88 2.94 13.47
C GLN A 214 -16.28 3.78 12.34
N GLU A 215 -16.46 3.34 11.09
CA GLU A 215 -16.14 4.16 9.93
C GLU A 215 -17.16 5.29 9.80
N THR A 216 -16.69 6.53 9.71
CA THR A 216 -17.57 7.67 9.42
C THR A 216 -18.07 7.59 7.98
N ILE A 217 -19.31 8.03 7.73
CA ILE A 217 -19.94 8.08 6.40
C ILE A 217 -19.02 8.76 5.37
N PHE A 218 -18.34 9.83 5.79
CA PHE A 218 -17.34 10.52 4.99
C PHE A 218 -16.19 9.61 4.52
N LYS A 219 -15.63 8.77 5.40
CA LYS A 219 -14.57 7.80 5.04
C LYS A 219 -15.06 6.75 4.05
N LEU A 220 -16.29 6.27 4.23
CA LEU A 220 -16.94 5.30 3.33
C LEU A 220 -17.17 5.90 1.93
N MET A 221 -17.56 7.16 1.85
CA MET A 221 -17.74 7.89 0.59
C MET A 221 -16.42 8.05 -0.18
N HIS A 222 -15.35 8.52 0.47
CA HIS A 222 -14.05 8.69 -0.20
C HIS A 222 -13.47 7.36 -0.70
N ARG A 223 -13.59 6.27 0.08
CA ARG A 223 -13.17 4.93 -0.36
C ARG A 223 -13.99 4.37 -1.53
N SER A 224 -15.18 4.92 -1.77
CA SER A 224 -16.04 4.51 -2.88
C SER A 224 -15.54 5.08 -4.21
N ILE A 225 -14.83 6.21 -4.21
CA ILE A 225 -14.12 6.71 -5.39
C ILE A 225 -12.83 5.88 -5.55
N ARG A 226 -12.72 5.13 -6.65
CA ARG A 226 -11.58 4.21 -6.89
C ARG A 226 -10.49 4.85 -7.73
N HIS A 227 -10.90 5.55 -8.78
CA HIS A 227 -9.98 6.17 -9.73
C HIS A 227 -10.52 7.51 -10.20
N LEU A 228 -9.60 8.47 -10.34
CA LEU A 228 -9.85 9.75 -10.99
C LEU A 228 -8.98 9.82 -12.26
N HIS A 229 -9.64 9.78 -13.41
CA HIS A 229 -8.99 9.91 -14.70
C HIS A 229 -9.11 11.34 -15.20
N ILE A 230 -7.97 12.01 -15.35
CA ILE A 230 -7.87 13.30 -16.05
C ILE A 230 -7.68 13.01 -17.53
N LEU A 231 -8.72 13.22 -18.32
CA LEU A 231 -8.69 13.14 -19.78
C LEU A 231 -8.60 14.56 -20.38
N PRO A 232 -8.28 14.71 -21.69
CA PRO A 232 -8.05 16.03 -22.26
C PRO A 232 -9.19 17.05 -22.07
N GLU A 233 -10.46 16.63 -22.13
CA GLU A 233 -11.62 17.54 -22.08
C GLU A 233 -12.58 17.26 -20.90
N ARG A 234 -12.29 16.24 -20.09
CA ARG A 234 -13.19 15.78 -19.01
C ARG A 234 -12.44 15.06 -17.89
N PHE A 235 -13.04 15.02 -16.71
CA PHE A 235 -12.68 14.10 -15.64
C PHE A 235 -13.62 12.89 -15.65
N VAL A 236 -13.09 11.71 -15.35
CA VAL A 236 -13.92 10.51 -15.10
C VAL A 236 -13.61 10.01 -13.70
N VAL A 237 -14.64 9.93 -12.86
CA VAL A 237 -14.57 9.44 -11.49
C VAL A 237 -15.19 8.04 -11.47
N ASP A 238 -14.36 7.03 -11.26
CA ASP A 238 -14.81 5.65 -11.10
C ASP A 238 -15.32 5.45 -9.66
N VAL A 239 -16.62 5.18 -9.52
CA VAL A 239 -17.29 5.00 -8.22
C VAL A 239 -17.77 3.57 -8.07
N ALA A 240 -17.36 2.91 -6.98
CA ALA A 240 -17.73 1.55 -6.61
C ALA A 240 -18.64 1.55 -5.37
N GLN A 241 -19.89 1.97 -5.53
CA GLN A 241 -20.87 2.04 -4.45
C GLN A 241 -22.28 1.70 -4.92
N ASP A 242 -22.92 0.80 -4.17
CA ASP A 242 -24.29 0.34 -4.41
C ASP A 242 -25.29 0.87 -3.36
N ASP A 243 -24.81 1.43 -2.23
CA ASP A 243 -25.64 2.10 -1.23
C ASP A 243 -26.11 3.48 -1.73
N PRO A 244 -27.43 3.73 -1.88
CA PRO A 244 -27.97 5.01 -2.32
C PRO A 244 -27.57 6.20 -1.44
N ALA A 245 -27.53 6.03 -0.11
CA ALA A 245 -27.24 7.14 0.81
C ALA A 245 -25.76 7.58 0.73
N LEU A 246 -24.85 6.63 0.51
CA LEU A 246 -23.44 6.92 0.27
C LEU A 246 -23.23 7.52 -1.14
N PHE A 247 -24.00 7.08 -2.13
CA PHE A 247 -23.93 7.65 -3.47
C PHE A 247 -24.39 9.12 -3.51
N ASP A 248 -25.43 9.48 -2.75
CA ASP A 248 -25.90 10.87 -2.65
C ASP A 248 -24.79 11.79 -2.11
N GLY A 249 -24.07 11.36 -1.06
CA GLY A 249 -22.92 12.12 -0.56
C GLY A 249 -21.77 12.21 -1.58
N ILE A 250 -21.49 11.16 -2.34
CA ILE A 250 -20.47 11.19 -3.41
C ILE A 250 -20.88 12.19 -4.49
N GLN A 251 -22.17 12.26 -4.83
CA GLN A 251 -22.69 13.24 -5.78
C GLN A 251 -22.48 14.66 -5.26
N GLU A 252 -22.73 14.94 -3.97
CA GLU A 252 -22.48 16.26 -3.37
C GLU A 252 -21.00 16.70 -3.48
N GLU A 253 -20.06 15.81 -3.22
CA GLU A 253 -18.62 16.12 -3.38
C GLU A 253 -18.23 16.34 -4.85
N ILE A 254 -18.81 15.58 -5.77
CA ILE A 254 -18.59 15.76 -7.22
C ILE A 254 -19.19 17.07 -7.71
N ASP A 255 -20.35 17.47 -7.20
CA ASP A 255 -20.98 18.75 -7.52
C ASP A 255 -20.10 19.92 -7.02
N LYS A 256 -19.55 19.81 -5.82
CA LYS A 256 -18.58 20.78 -5.27
C LYS A 256 -17.29 20.87 -6.09
N LEU A 257 -16.76 19.73 -6.55
CA LEU A 257 -15.62 19.70 -7.47
C LEU A 257 -15.99 20.34 -8.83
N PHE A 258 -17.19 20.10 -9.34
CA PHE A 258 -17.67 20.69 -10.58
C PHE A 258 -17.82 22.21 -10.47
N GLU A 259 -18.36 22.74 -9.37
CA GLU A 259 -18.41 24.18 -9.10
C GLU A 259 -17.00 24.80 -9.09
N THR A 260 -16.06 24.13 -8.42
CA THR A 260 -14.65 24.54 -8.39
C THR A 260 -14.04 24.56 -9.78
N LEU A 261 -14.29 23.52 -10.59
CA LEU A 261 -13.86 23.45 -11.99
C LEU A 261 -14.41 24.62 -12.80
N GLN A 262 -15.70 24.94 -12.68
CA GLN A 262 -16.32 26.05 -13.42
C GLN A 262 -15.70 27.39 -13.05
N ILE A 263 -15.49 27.65 -11.76
CA ILE A 263 -14.87 28.89 -11.27
C ILE A 263 -13.43 28.98 -11.80
N CYS A 264 -12.62 27.95 -11.60
CA CYS A 264 -11.23 27.92 -12.04
C CYS A 264 -11.10 28.07 -13.56
N SER A 265 -11.87 27.30 -14.35
CA SER A 265 -11.85 27.37 -15.81
C SER A 265 -12.26 28.76 -16.31
N ARG A 266 -13.30 29.38 -15.71
CA ARG A 266 -13.75 30.72 -16.05
C ARG A 266 -12.69 31.77 -15.72
N THR A 267 -12.13 31.75 -14.51
CA THR A 267 -11.06 32.65 -14.08
C THR A 267 -9.88 32.60 -15.05
N VAL A 268 -9.40 31.41 -15.37
CA VAL A 268 -8.26 31.22 -16.27
C VAL A 268 -8.61 31.72 -17.68
N ALA A 269 -9.82 31.43 -18.16
CA ALA A 269 -10.25 31.83 -19.49
C ALA A 269 -10.42 33.34 -19.68
N GLU A 270 -10.97 34.03 -18.67
CA GLU A 270 -11.25 35.47 -18.71
C GLU A 270 -10.02 36.32 -18.41
N ARG A 271 -9.09 35.82 -17.59
CA ARG A 271 -8.01 36.63 -17.01
C ARG A 271 -6.61 36.27 -17.47
N THR A 272 -6.44 35.21 -18.27
CA THR A 272 -5.11 34.73 -18.71
C THR A 272 -5.15 34.22 -20.17
N PRO A 273 -3.98 34.10 -20.84
CA PRO A 273 -3.90 33.47 -22.16
C PRO A 273 -4.03 31.93 -22.12
N PHE A 274 -4.10 31.32 -20.93
CA PHE A 274 -4.14 29.87 -20.73
C PHE A 274 -5.58 29.34 -20.65
N ARG A 275 -5.75 28.02 -20.68
CA ARG A 275 -7.06 27.37 -20.49
C ARG A 275 -6.94 26.09 -19.66
N ILE A 276 -7.90 25.86 -18.77
CA ILE A 276 -8.18 24.52 -18.24
C ILE A 276 -9.11 23.85 -19.25
N ARG A 277 -8.67 22.75 -19.86
CA ARG A 277 -9.40 22.10 -20.96
C ARG A 277 -10.57 21.26 -20.46
N GLN A 278 -10.46 20.71 -19.25
CA GLN A 278 -11.52 19.91 -18.66
C GLN A 278 -12.75 20.78 -18.39
N SER A 279 -13.90 20.35 -18.92
CA SER A 279 -15.17 21.10 -18.83
C SER A 279 -16.30 20.33 -18.14
N THR A 280 -16.12 19.02 -17.95
CA THR A 280 -17.12 18.11 -17.41
C THR A 280 -16.50 17.10 -16.45
N ILE A 281 -17.32 16.57 -15.53
CA ILE A 281 -16.98 15.45 -14.65
C ILE A 281 -18.01 14.36 -14.91
N GLU A 282 -17.54 13.17 -15.29
CA GLU A 282 -18.38 12.00 -15.52
C GLU A 282 -18.22 10.99 -14.40
N ILE A 283 -19.34 10.45 -13.92
CA ILE A 283 -19.34 9.36 -12.95
C ILE A 283 -19.45 8.04 -13.70
N ASN A 284 -18.42 7.21 -13.57
CA ASN A 284 -18.45 5.85 -14.07
C ASN A 284 -18.72 4.89 -12.90
N ARG A 285 -19.93 4.32 -12.87
CA ARG A 285 -20.29 3.32 -11.86
C ARG A 285 -19.62 2.00 -12.22
N ILE A 286 -18.65 1.59 -11.42
CA ILE A 286 -17.99 0.30 -11.56
C ILE A 286 -18.56 -0.68 -10.53
N ALA A 287 -18.66 -1.96 -10.91
CA ALA A 287 -19.16 -2.99 -10.00
C ALA A 287 -18.31 -3.01 -8.72
N GLN A 288 -18.94 -3.19 -7.55
CA GLN A 288 -18.23 -3.33 -6.26
C GLN A 288 -17.15 -4.43 -6.28
N HIS A 289 -17.33 -5.46 -7.11
CA HIS A 289 -16.39 -6.55 -7.22
C HIS A 289 -15.25 -6.22 -8.18
N GLN A 290 -14.18 -5.64 -7.65
CA GLN A 290 -12.85 -5.93 -8.20
C GLN A 290 -12.70 -7.45 -8.23
N LYS A 291 -12.33 -8.01 -9.39
CA LYS A 291 -11.89 -9.41 -9.46
C LYS A 291 -10.60 -9.49 -8.66
N HIS A 292 -10.72 -9.84 -7.39
CA HIS A 292 -9.60 -10.09 -6.50
C HIS A 292 -9.23 -11.55 -6.59
N ILE A 293 -7.93 -11.83 -6.59
CA ILE A 293 -7.41 -13.19 -6.56
C ILE A 293 -6.49 -13.36 -5.34
N THR A 294 -6.62 -14.50 -4.68
CA THR A 294 -5.71 -14.96 -3.63
C THR A 294 -4.90 -16.15 -4.14
N ILE A 295 -3.57 -16.02 -4.07
CA ILE A 295 -2.64 -17.07 -4.46
C ILE A 295 -1.93 -17.59 -3.21
N LEU A 296 -1.89 -18.91 -3.05
CA LEU A 296 -1.11 -19.60 -2.02
C LEU A 296 0.04 -20.39 -2.67
N ASP A 297 1.27 -19.94 -2.46
CA ASP A 297 2.50 -20.58 -2.93
C ASP A 297 3.14 -21.40 -1.80
N THR A 298 3.32 -22.70 -2.01
CA THR A 298 3.63 -23.68 -0.95
C THR A 298 4.46 -24.83 -1.50
N ASP A 299 5.34 -25.41 -0.68
CA ASP A 299 6.15 -26.56 -1.05
C ASP A 299 5.65 -27.90 -0.46
N LEU A 300 4.48 -27.87 0.19
CA LEU A 300 3.62 -28.99 0.60
C LEU A 300 4.32 -30.02 1.51
N GLY A 301 4.92 -29.51 2.59
CA GLY A 301 5.29 -30.27 3.79
C GLY A 301 4.10 -30.54 4.73
N THR A 302 4.43 -31.11 5.89
CA THR A 302 3.43 -31.51 6.91
C THR A 302 2.74 -30.32 7.58
N ASP A 303 3.45 -29.22 7.76
CA ASP A 303 2.96 -27.95 8.31
C ASP A 303 2.22 -27.12 7.26
N ASP A 304 2.67 -27.09 6.00
CA ASP A 304 1.87 -26.57 4.88
C ASP A 304 0.50 -27.26 4.81
N ALA A 305 0.49 -28.59 4.94
CA ALA A 305 -0.75 -29.35 4.93
C ALA A 305 -1.70 -28.89 6.05
N CYS A 306 -1.16 -28.58 7.23
CA CYS A 306 -1.92 -28.03 8.36
C CYS A 306 -2.39 -26.59 8.10
N ALA A 307 -1.59 -25.77 7.41
CA ALA A 307 -1.99 -24.44 6.94
C ALA A 307 -3.20 -24.54 5.99
N LEU A 308 -3.16 -25.47 5.03
CA LEU A 308 -4.28 -25.76 4.13
C LEU A 308 -5.51 -26.29 4.90
N PHE A 309 -5.31 -27.07 5.96
CA PHE A 309 -6.40 -27.59 6.78
C PHE A 309 -7.21 -26.50 7.48
N LEU A 310 -6.52 -25.47 7.99
CA LEU A 310 -7.17 -24.32 8.61
C LEU A 310 -8.08 -23.57 7.65
N LEU A 311 -7.77 -23.57 6.34
CA LEU A 311 -8.59 -22.90 5.34
C LEU A 311 -10.04 -23.40 5.35
N LYS A 312 -10.34 -24.63 5.80
CA LYS A 312 -11.73 -25.16 5.87
C LYS A 312 -12.68 -24.20 6.58
N ASN A 313 -12.26 -23.64 7.72
CA ASN A 313 -13.10 -22.81 8.59
C ASN A 313 -12.76 -21.32 8.53
N LEU A 314 -11.77 -20.94 7.73
CA LEU A 314 -11.41 -19.54 7.55
C LEU A 314 -12.14 -18.94 6.34
N PRO A 315 -12.43 -17.62 6.39
CA PRO A 315 -13.07 -16.92 5.28
C PRO A 315 -12.14 -16.80 4.07
N ILE A 316 -10.83 -16.82 4.28
CA ILE A 316 -9.86 -16.81 3.19
C ILE A 316 -9.87 -18.15 2.43
N LYS A 317 -10.07 -18.08 1.12
CA LYS A 317 -9.99 -19.22 0.20
C LYS A 317 -9.04 -18.83 -0.93
N PRO A 318 -7.94 -19.57 -1.13
CA PRO A 318 -7.09 -19.33 -2.29
C PRO A 318 -7.82 -19.76 -3.56
N ASP A 319 -7.71 -18.96 -4.60
CA ASP A 319 -8.19 -19.33 -5.94
C ASP A 319 -7.16 -20.22 -6.66
N TYR A 320 -5.87 -19.99 -6.36
CA TYR A 320 -4.77 -20.79 -6.88
C TYR A 320 -3.87 -21.30 -5.74
N ILE A 321 -3.49 -22.58 -5.82
CA ILE A 321 -2.40 -23.15 -5.05
C ILE A 321 -1.24 -23.42 -6.00
N VAL A 322 -0.15 -22.67 -5.82
CA VAL A 322 1.07 -22.83 -6.60
C VAL A 322 2.02 -23.76 -5.85
N ALA A 323 2.31 -24.91 -6.46
CA ALA A 323 3.24 -25.88 -5.90
C ALA A 323 4.69 -25.44 -6.19
N SER A 324 5.51 -25.44 -5.14
CA SER A 324 6.93 -25.07 -5.13
C SER A 324 7.82 -26.24 -4.73
N PHE A 325 9.10 -26.16 -5.06
CA PHE A 325 10.11 -27.06 -4.49
C PHE A 325 10.56 -26.56 -3.12
N GLY A 326 11.04 -27.46 -2.27
CA GLY A 326 11.62 -27.13 -0.96
C GLY A 326 11.59 -28.34 -0.02
N ASN A 327 10.52 -28.49 0.74
CA ASN A 327 10.20 -29.64 1.59
C ASN A 327 10.11 -30.93 0.77
N THR A 328 9.56 -30.89 -0.44
CA THR A 328 9.65 -32.01 -1.39
C THR A 328 10.13 -31.53 -2.76
N THR A 329 10.32 -32.46 -3.70
CA THR A 329 10.50 -32.10 -5.12
C THR A 329 9.26 -31.39 -5.65
N LEU A 330 9.42 -30.62 -6.73
CA LEU A 330 8.30 -29.92 -7.36
C LEU A 330 7.18 -30.89 -7.79
N GLU A 331 7.53 -32.07 -8.32
CA GLU A 331 6.58 -33.14 -8.65
C GLU A 331 5.87 -33.68 -7.40
N GLY A 332 6.61 -33.84 -6.29
CA GLY A 332 6.04 -34.27 -5.02
C GLY A 332 5.07 -33.23 -4.48
N ALA A 333 5.41 -31.94 -4.56
CA ALA A 333 4.58 -30.82 -4.17
C ALA A 333 3.29 -30.76 -5.00
N CYS A 334 3.40 -30.88 -6.32
CA CYS A 334 2.27 -30.99 -7.25
C CYS A 334 1.33 -32.14 -6.88
N ARG A 335 1.88 -33.34 -6.65
CA ARG A 335 1.12 -34.52 -6.21
C ARG A 335 0.41 -34.25 -4.88
N ASN A 336 1.12 -33.70 -3.90
CA ASN A 336 0.59 -33.43 -2.57
C ASN A 336 -0.52 -32.37 -2.61
N ALA A 337 -0.38 -31.34 -3.44
CA ALA A 337 -1.40 -30.31 -3.64
C ALA A 337 -2.71 -30.91 -4.18
N VAL A 338 -2.64 -31.83 -5.16
CA VAL A 338 -3.83 -32.55 -5.68
C VAL A 338 -4.47 -33.41 -4.58
N ILE A 339 -3.66 -34.14 -3.80
CA ILE A 339 -4.15 -34.98 -2.71
C ILE A 339 -4.89 -34.15 -1.67
N LEU A 340 -4.27 -33.08 -1.19
CA LEU A 340 -4.82 -32.24 -0.12
C LEU A 340 -6.04 -31.45 -0.60
N ARG A 341 -6.01 -30.90 -1.81
CA ARG A 341 -7.17 -30.25 -2.43
C ARG A 341 -8.38 -31.17 -2.43
N LYS A 342 -8.23 -32.42 -2.88
CA LYS A 342 -9.34 -33.39 -2.90
C LYS A 342 -9.75 -33.83 -1.49
N TYR A 343 -8.78 -34.05 -0.59
CA TYR A 343 -9.05 -34.46 0.79
C TYR A 343 -9.86 -33.41 1.57
N LEU A 344 -9.55 -32.14 1.35
CA LEU A 344 -10.14 -30.99 2.05
C LEU A 344 -11.35 -30.39 1.33
N GLY A 345 -11.61 -30.78 0.07
CA GLY A 345 -12.67 -30.19 -0.74
C GLY A 345 -12.39 -28.74 -1.14
N LEU A 346 -11.12 -28.38 -1.38
CA LEU A 346 -10.75 -27.04 -1.84
C LEU A 346 -11.06 -26.87 -3.33
N GLU A 347 -11.58 -25.69 -3.69
CA GLU A 347 -11.92 -25.34 -5.08
C GLU A 347 -10.74 -24.78 -5.87
N ALA A 348 -9.64 -24.43 -5.17
CA ALA A 348 -8.45 -23.82 -5.77
C ALA A 348 -7.90 -24.64 -6.96
N GLU A 349 -7.53 -23.95 -8.04
CA GLU A 349 -6.80 -24.55 -9.14
C GLU A 349 -5.34 -24.79 -8.73
N ILE A 350 -4.79 -25.96 -9.09
CA ILE A 350 -3.41 -26.30 -8.76
C ILE A 350 -2.51 -25.86 -9.92
N VAL A 351 -1.45 -25.14 -9.60
CA VAL A 351 -0.47 -24.65 -10.56
C VAL A 351 0.89 -25.28 -10.27
N LYS A 352 1.56 -25.85 -11.29
CA LYS A 352 2.95 -26.27 -11.19
C LYS A 352 3.82 -25.02 -11.28
N GLY A 353 4.52 -24.68 -10.19
CA GLY A 353 5.47 -23.58 -10.12
C GLY A 353 6.73 -23.81 -10.96
N LEU A 354 7.72 -22.95 -10.74
CA LEU A 354 8.98 -22.97 -11.48
C LEU A 354 9.95 -24.03 -10.94
N GLU A 355 10.72 -24.62 -11.86
CA GLU A 355 11.84 -25.48 -11.52
C GLU A 355 12.92 -24.68 -10.74
N PRO A 356 13.70 -25.35 -9.85
CA PRO A 356 14.81 -24.71 -9.15
C PRO A 356 15.80 -24.05 -10.11
N SER A 357 16.27 -22.84 -9.79
CA SER A 357 17.32 -22.16 -10.56
C SER A 357 18.68 -22.83 -10.34
N ASN A 358 19.69 -22.51 -11.15
CA ASN A 358 21.07 -23.00 -10.94
C ASN A 358 21.65 -22.56 -9.58
N GLY A 359 21.18 -21.44 -9.02
CA GLY A 359 21.57 -20.95 -7.69
C GLY A 359 20.75 -21.57 -6.55
N SER A 360 19.68 -22.29 -6.85
CA SER A 360 18.82 -22.91 -5.84
C SER A 360 19.43 -24.17 -5.25
N ARG A 361 19.20 -24.41 -3.96
CA ARG A 361 19.53 -25.68 -3.31
C ARG A 361 18.45 -26.69 -3.63
N GLN A 362 18.85 -27.75 -4.33
CA GLN A 362 17.94 -28.83 -4.70
C GLN A 362 17.27 -29.46 -3.46
N PRO A 363 15.98 -29.82 -3.54
CA PRO A 363 15.31 -30.53 -2.45
C PRO A 363 15.96 -31.90 -2.24
N ASN A 364 15.92 -32.39 -0.98
CA ASN A 364 16.52 -33.67 -0.63
C ASN A 364 15.75 -34.88 -1.20
N GLY A 365 14.57 -34.65 -1.77
CA GLY A 365 13.70 -35.67 -2.34
C GLY A 365 13.37 -36.78 -1.33
N GLU A 366 13.53 -38.03 -1.75
CA GLU A 366 13.27 -39.22 -0.92
C GLU A 366 14.13 -39.30 0.35
N LYS A 367 15.20 -38.50 0.46
CA LYS A 367 16.04 -38.41 1.67
C LYS A 367 15.49 -37.42 2.71
N ASN A 368 14.36 -36.77 2.46
CA ASN A 368 13.76 -35.89 3.46
C ASN A 368 13.19 -36.72 4.63
N THR A 369 13.77 -36.54 5.80
CA THR A 369 13.31 -37.17 7.05
C THR A 369 12.37 -36.27 7.83
N PHE A 370 12.45 -34.95 7.68
CA PHE A 370 11.68 -33.98 8.46
C PHE A 370 10.19 -34.04 8.13
N HIS A 371 9.81 -34.05 6.85
CA HIS A 371 8.42 -34.15 6.41
C HIS A 371 8.06 -35.55 5.87
N GLY A 372 9.00 -36.51 5.92
CA GLY A 372 8.88 -37.82 5.28
C GLY A 372 9.30 -37.78 3.82
N ALA A 373 9.52 -38.96 3.23
CA ALA A 373 10.10 -39.09 1.89
C ALA A 373 9.16 -38.57 0.78
N ASP A 374 7.87 -38.44 1.10
CA ASP A 374 6.83 -37.95 0.20
C ASP A 374 6.33 -36.52 0.53
N GLY A 375 6.88 -35.88 1.58
CA GLY A 375 6.43 -34.58 2.10
C GLY A 375 5.20 -34.62 3.01
N LEU A 376 4.50 -35.76 3.12
CA LEU A 376 3.27 -35.93 3.89
C LEU A 376 3.38 -37.12 4.86
N ALA A 377 4.48 -37.18 5.62
CA ALA A 377 4.74 -38.23 6.61
C ALA A 377 4.58 -39.67 6.06
N ASN A 378 4.93 -39.90 4.80
CA ASN A 378 4.76 -41.16 4.07
C ASN A 378 3.31 -41.64 3.90
N CYS A 379 2.34 -40.70 3.95
CA CYS A 379 0.91 -41.01 3.84
C CYS A 379 0.33 -40.83 2.43
N SER A 380 1.05 -40.24 1.47
CA SER A 380 0.51 -39.85 0.16
C SER A 380 -0.12 -41.02 -0.60
N GLU A 381 0.55 -42.18 -0.69
CA GLU A 381 0.02 -43.40 -1.32
C GLU A 381 -1.25 -43.93 -0.65
N LYS A 382 -1.30 -43.88 0.69
CA LYS A 382 -2.49 -44.29 1.45
C LYS A 382 -3.66 -43.35 1.15
N MET A 383 -3.41 -42.05 1.06
CA MET A 383 -4.42 -41.04 0.75
C MET A 383 -4.93 -41.16 -0.68
N ILE A 384 -4.05 -41.36 -1.67
CA ILE A 384 -4.42 -41.60 -3.07
C ILE A 384 -5.41 -42.77 -3.17
N LYS A 385 -5.10 -43.89 -2.51
CA LYS A 385 -5.97 -45.09 -2.49
C LYS A 385 -7.30 -44.82 -1.79
N LYS A 386 -7.27 -44.14 -0.63
CA LYS A 386 -8.48 -43.80 0.17
C LYS A 386 -9.43 -42.88 -0.60
N LEU A 387 -8.89 -41.85 -1.25
CA LEU A 387 -9.63 -40.83 -2.01
C LEU A 387 -9.95 -41.26 -3.44
N LYS A 388 -9.44 -42.42 -3.88
CA LYS A 388 -9.57 -42.93 -5.25
C LYS A 388 -9.13 -41.89 -6.28
N ILE A 389 -7.98 -41.26 -6.06
CA ILE A 389 -7.38 -40.31 -7.00
C ILE A 389 -6.85 -41.10 -8.20
N ASN A 390 -7.25 -40.73 -9.42
CA ASN A 390 -6.75 -41.34 -10.65
C ASN A 390 -5.58 -40.54 -11.26
N GLN A 391 -5.00 -41.06 -12.34
CA GLN A 391 -3.86 -40.42 -13.02
C GLN A 391 -4.23 -39.08 -13.68
N ASP A 392 -5.44 -38.96 -14.22
CA ASP A 392 -5.89 -37.71 -14.86
C ASP A 392 -6.01 -36.58 -13.83
N GLU A 393 -6.50 -36.88 -12.62
CA GLU A 393 -6.56 -35.93 -11.51
C GLU A 393 -5.16 -35.48 -11.06
N LEU A 394 -4.19 -36.41 -11.00
CA LEU A 394 -2.79 -36.08 -10.67
C LEU A 394 -2.10 -35.24 -11.76
N GLN A 395 -2.60 -35.27 -12.99
CA GLN A 395 -2.07 -34.51 -14.12
C GLN A 395 -2.84 -33.22 -14.38
N ASN A 396 -3.98 -33.00 -13.74
CA ASN A 396 -4.80 -31.80 -13.87
C ASN A 396 -4.19 -30.62 -13.09
N ILE A 397 -3.07 -30.13 -13.61
CA ILE A 397 -2.24 -29.09 -13.01
C ILE A 397 -1.92 -28.06 -14.07
N LEU A 398 -2.25 -26.80 -13.79
CA LEU A 398 -2.00 -25.68 -14.69
C LEU A 398 -0.50 -25.36 -14.74
N PRO A 399 0.07 -25.06 -15.93
CA PRO A 399 1.42 -24.53 -16.02
C PRO A 399 1.53 -23.12 -15.41
N PHE A 400 2.68 -22.78 -14.81
CA PHE A 400 2.92 -21.44 -14.25
C PHE A 400 2.66 -20.29 -15.24
N GLY A 401 3.03 -20.46 -16.51
CA GLY A 401 2.79 -19.44 -17.55
C GLY A 401 1.30 -19.15 -17.78
N GLU A 402 0.44 -20.16 -17.65
CA GLU A 402 -1.01 -19.98 -17.79
C GLU A 402 -1.60 -19.19 -16.61
N LEU A 403 -1.08 -19.39 -15.40
CA LEU A 403 -1.39 -18.52 -14.26
C LEU A 403 -1.01 -17.07 -14.59
N CYS A 404 0.20 -16.82 -15.08
CA CYS A 404 0.64 -15.47 -15.45
C CYS A 404 -0.30 -14.81 -16.47
N ASP A 405 -0.71 -15.54 -17.51
CA ASP A 405 -1.64 -15.02 -18.52
C ASP A 405 -3.00 -14.64 -17.90
N ARG A 406 -3.54 -15.50 -17.01
CA ARG A 406 -4.81 -15.27 -16.32
C ARG A 406 -4.77 -14.12 -15.32
N LEU A 407 -3.60 -13.80 -14.75
CA LEU A 407 -3.46 -12.69 -13.79
C LEU A 407 -3.77 -11.31 -14.41
N SER A 408 -3.73 -11.20 -15.74
CA SER A 408 -4.18 -10.00 -16.46
C SER A 408 -5.68 -9.71 -16.25
N GLU A 409 -6.50 -10.74 -16.01
CA GLU A 409 -7.96 -10.63 -15.87
C GLU A 409 -8.44 -10.16 -14.48
N TYR A 410 -7.52 -10.10 -13.51
CA TYR A 410 -7.80 -9.69 -12.14
C TYR A 410 -7.34 -8.26 -11.90
N ASP A 411 -8.06 -7.55 -11.03
CA ASP A 411 -7.76 -6.15 -10.69
C ASP A 411 -6.75 -6.04 -9.56
N SER A 412 -6.67 -7.07 -8.72
CA SER A 412 -5.81 -7.08 -7.55
C SER A 412 -5.45 -8.48 -7.09
N VAL A 413 -4.27 -8.63 -6.49
CA VAL A 413 -3.71 -9.91 -6.05
C VAL A 413 -3.31 -9.83 -4.58
N THR A 414 -3.68 -10.84 -3.79
CA THR A 414 -3.06 -11.15 -2.50
C THR A 414 -2.17 -12.37 -2.70
N TYR A 415 -0.89 -12.25 -2.35
CA TYR A 415 0.07 -13.33 -2.51
C TYR A 415 0.49 -13.85 -1.15
N ILE A 416 0.28 -15.13 -0.88
CA ILE A 416 0.72 -15.81 0.33
C ILE A 416 1.79 -16.80 -0.10
N THR A 417 2.96 -16.77 0.53
CA THR A 417 4.01 -17.74 0.25
C THR A 417 4.53 -18.31 1.56
N ILE A 418 4.41 -19.64 1.65
CA ILE A 418 4.85 -20.48 2.76
C ILE A 418 5.91 -21.49 2.30
N GLY A 419 6.44 -21.32 1.09
CA GLY A 419 7.54 -22.10 0.54
C GLY A 419 8.68 -21.19 0.05
N THR A 420 9.42 -21.65 -0.95
CA THR A 420 10.51 -20.87 -1.53
C THR A 420 10.00 -19.66 -2.33
N LEU A 421 10.77 -18.57 -2.36
CA LEU A 421 10.36 -17.32 -3.00
C LEU A 421 10.52 -17.29 -4.53
N ARG A 422 10.80 -18.43 -5.16
CA ARG A 422 11.16 -18.51 -6.59
C ARG A 422 10.05 -18.01 -7.51
N ASN A 423 8.82 -18.46 -7.27
CA ASN A 423 7.67 -18.10 -8.11
C ASN A 423 7.31 -16.63 -7.94
N PHE A 424 7.26 -16.16 -6.69
CA PHE A 424 6.98 -14.76 -6.39
C PHE A 424 8.03 -13.84 -7.03
N ALA A 425 9.32 -14.14 -6.87
CA ALA A 425 10.41 -13.38 -7.49
C ALA A 425 10.28 -13.33 -9.02
N ALA A 426 9.81 -14.39 -9.66
CA ALA A 426 9.57 -14.39 -11.11
C ALA A 426 8.41 -13.46 -11.51
N LEU A 427 7.32 -13.40 -10.72
CA LEU A 427 6.20 -12.50 -10.95
C LEU A 427 6.57 -11.03 -10.78
N LEU A 428 7.58 -10.71 -9.95
CA LEU A 428 8.06 -9.33 -9.77
C LEU A 428 8.67 -8.70 -11.03
N HIS A 429 8.96 -9.49 -12.06
CA HIS A 429 9.36 -8.97 -13.37
C HIS A 429 8.18 -8.39 -14.17
N ASP A 430 6.94 -8.75 -13.83
CA ASP A 430 5.74 -8.18 -14.43
C ASP A 430 5.29 -6.94 -13.65
N LYS A 431 5.43 -5.77 -14.29
CA LYS A 431 5.02 -4.49 -13.70
C LYS A 431 3.51 -4.40 -13.47
N GLU A 432 2.71 -5.09 -14.28
CA GLU A 432 1.26 -5.10 -14.11
C GLU A 432 0.89 -5.87 -12.84
N PHE A 433 1.47 -7.05 -12.63
CA PHE A 433 1.37 -7.80 -11.39
C PHE A 433 1.77 -6.95 -10.17
N CYS A 434 2.94 -6.30 -10.22
CA CYS A 434 3.41 -5.45 -9.12
C CYS A 434 2.43 -4.32 -8.77
N ARG A 435 1.75 -3.73 -9.76
CA ARG A 435 0.73 -2.69 -9.53
C ARG A 435 -0.56 -3.26 -8.93
N LYS A 436 -0.89 -4.52 -9.22
CA LYS A 436 -2.09 -5.21 -8.73
C LYS A 436 -1.88 -5.84 -7.35
N LEU A 437 -0.64 -6.04 -6.91
CA LEU A 437 -0.33 -6.65 -5.63
C LEU A 437 -0.78 -5.77 -4.46
N ARG A 438 -1.77 -6.25 -3.69
CA ARG A 438 -2.22 -5.58 -2.45
C ARG A 438 -1.24 -5.82 -1.29
N GLY A 439 -0.66 -7.02 -1.25
CA GLY A 439 0.33 -7.40 -0.26
C GLY A 439 0.84 -8.82 -0.50
N ALA A 440 2.08 -9.04 -0.08
CA ALA A 440 2.70 -10.36 -0.02
C ALA A 440 2.97 -10.77 1.44
N TYR A 441 2.50 -11.95 1.81
CA TYR A 441 2.57 -12.49 3.17
C TYR A 441 3.47 -13.72 3.15
N ILE A 442 4.64 -13.59 3.76
CA ILE A 442 5.76 -14.52 3.55
C ILE A 442 6.09 -15.20 4.87
N MET A 443 5.95 -16.52 4.95
CA MET A 443 6.63 -17.29 6.00
C MET A 443 8.08 -17.49 5.59
N GLY A 444 9.00 -16.99 6.41
CA GLY A 444 10.42 -17.20 6.18
C GLY A 444 11.31 -16.15 6.82
N GLY A 445 12.60 -16.46 6.84
CA GLY A 445 13.61 -15.66 7.52
C GLY A 445 13.56 -15.76 9.05
N GLY A 446 14.50 -15.07 9.68
CA GLY A 446 14.63 -14.98 11.13
C GLY A 446 15.64 -13.89 11.48
N ILE A 447 15.31 -13.06 12.47
CA ILE A 447 16.19 -11.99 12.96
C ILE A 447 17.13 -12.55 14.02
N ARG A 448 16.61 -13.38 14.93
CA ARG A 448 17.37 -13.99 16.03
C ARG A 448 17.37 -15.51 16.00
N GLU A 449 16.41 -16.12 15.29
CA GLU A 449 16.21 -17.57 15.26
C GLU A 449 16.42 -18.14 13.86
N PHE A 450 17.00 -19.34 13.77
CA PHE A 450 17.45 -19.96 12.51
C PHE A 450 17.33 -21.49 12.62
N ASN A 451 16.97 -22.18 11.53
CA ASN A 451 16.87 -23.65 11.49
C ASN A 451 17.82 -24.30 10.46
N CYS A 452 18.57 -23.49 9.70
CA CYS A 452 19.56 -23.93 8.73
C CYS A 452 20.95 -23.34 9.02
N SER A 453 21.96 -23.91 8.37
CA SER A 453 23.34 -23.41 8.44
C SER A 453 23.47 -21.94 7.98
N HIS A 454 24.54 -21.26 8.37
CA HIS A 454 24.78 -19.85 8.06
C HIS A 454 23.75 -18.88 8.66
N ASN A 455 23.09 -19.28 9.76
CA ASN A 455 22.06 -18.50 10.45
C ASN A 455 20.92 -18.11 9.48
N THR A 456 20.37 -19.10 8.77
CA THR A 456 19.30 -18.88 7.80
C THR A 456 18.07 -19.71 8.16
N GLU A 457 16.93 -19.29 7.63
CA GLU A 457 15.69 -20.06 7.65
C GLU A 457 15.63 -20.93 6.37
N PHE A 458 14.99 -22.09 6.47
CA PHE A 458 14.90 -23.11 5.43
C PHE A 458 14.45 -22.57 4.07
N ASN A 459 13.26 -21.99 3.95
CA ASN A 459 12.70 -21.46 2.70
C ASN A 459 13.65 -20.43 2.07
N PHE A 460 14.19 -19.53 2.89
CA PHE A 460 15.13 -18.50 2.43
C PHE A 460 16.46 -19.12 1.95
N SER A 461 16.95 -20.14 2.64
CA SER A 461 18.21 -20.82 2.31
C SER A 461 18.15 -21.60 1.00
N LYS A 462 16.96 -21.95 0.52
CA LYS A 462 16.77 -22.71 -0.72
C LYS A 462 16.96 -21.88 -1.98
N ASP A 463 16.59 -20.61 -1.95
CA ASP A 463 16.79 -19.71 -3.09
C ASP A 463 17.18 -18.29 -2.64
N PRO A 464 18.44 -18.07 -2.25
CA PRO A 464 18.90 -16.77 -1.75
C PRO A 464 18.81 -15.63 -2.77
N GLU A 465 18.86 -15.94 -4.07
CA GLU A 465 18.74 -14.94 -5.14
C GLU A 465 17.31 -14.39 -5.22
N SER A 466 16.32 -15.29 -5.15
CA SER A 466 14.91 -14.88 -5.09
C SER A 466 14.60 -14.11 -3.81
N VAL A 467 15.17 -14.50 -2.67
CA VAL A 467 15.03 -13.73 -1.42
C VAL A 467 15.56 -12.30 -1.59
N LYS A 468 16.75 -12.14 -2.16
CA LYS A 468 17.31 -10.81 -2.41
C LYS A 468 16.40 -9.97 -3.31
N THR A 469 15.85 -10.58 -4.37
CA THR A 469 14.93 -9.91 -5.30
C THR A 469 13.66 -9.45 -4.59
N VAL A 470 13.06 -10.32 -3.78
CA VAL A 470 11.82 -10.02 -3.05
C VAL A 470 12.06 -8.96 -1.97
N LEU A 471 13.10 -9.09 -1.16
CA LEU A 471 13.37 -8.12 -0.09
C LEU A 471 13.84 -6.76 -0.60
N THR A 472 14.15 -6.60 -1.88
CA THR A 472 14.57 -5.32 -2.48
C THR A 472 13.55 -4.74 -3.47
N CYS A 473 12.33 -5.30 -3.54
CA CYS A 473 11.35 -4.90 -4.55
C CYS A 473 10.57 -3.62 -4.20
N GLY A 474 10.61 -3.17 -2.95
CA GLY A 474 9.90 -1.97 -2.48
C GLY A 474 8.37 -2.10 -2.46
N LEU A 475 7.83 -3.32 -2.50
CA LEU A 475 6.39 -3.59 -2.42
C LEU A 475 5.94 -3.88 -0.99
N ASN A 476 4.61 -3.88 -0.77
CA ASN A 476 4.01 -4.20 0.53
C ASN A 476 4.25 -5.67 0.90
N ILE A 477 5.29 -5.91 1.71
CA ILE A 477 5.71 -7.24 2.17
C ILE A 477 5.54 -7.33 3.69
N THR A 478 4.91 -8.42 4.14
CA THR A 478 4.84 -8.82 5.54
C THR A 478 5.57 -10.14 5.73
N LEU A 479 6.56 -10.17 6.62
CA LEU A 479 7.33 -11.36 6.98
C LEU A 479 6.81 -11.99 8.28
N PHE A 480 6.74 -13.32 8.29
CA PHE A 480 6.46 -14.16 9.45
C PHE A 480 7.71 -14.99 9.77
N PRO A 481 8.66 -14.43 10.53
CA PRO A 481 9.95 -15.06 10.78
C PRO A 481 9.89 -16.18 11.83
N LEU A 482 11.00 -16.92 11.95
CA LEU A 482 11.18 -17.92 13.01
C LEU A 482 11.00 -17.37 14.43
N ASP A 483 11.37 -16.10 14.67
CA ASP A 483 11.25 -15.41 15.96
C ASP A 483 9.82 -15.46 16.56
N VAL A 484 8.79 -15.53 15.69
CA VAL A 484 7.38 -15.66 16.10
C VAL A 484 6.85 -17.08 15.87
N THR A 485 7.18 -17.71 14.74
CA THR A 485 6.61 -19.02 14.38
C THR A 485 7.08 -20.15 15.30
N ASN A 486 8.31 -20.11 15.83
CA ASN A 486 8.82 -21.13 16.77
C ASN A 486 8.04 -21.20 18.09
N ARG A 487 7.25 -20.15 18.41
CA ARG A 487 6.42 -20.10 19.61
C ARG A 487 5.02 -20.67 19.38
N GLN A 488 4.61 -20.82 18.13
CA GLN A 488 3.29 -21.30 17.76
C GLN A 488 3.32 -22.81 17.57
N VAL A 489 3.07 -23.52 18.66
CA VAL A 489 3.29 -24.96 18.77
C VAL A 489 2.05 -25.72 19.24
N LEU A 490 2.00 -27.02 18.94
CA LEU A 490 1.05 -27.97 19.52
C LEU A 490 1.77 -29.02 20.36
N THR A 491 1.40 -29.12 21.63
CA THR A 491 1.96 -30.11 22.56
C THR A 491 1.48 -31.52 22.25
N ALA A 492 2.09 -32.53 22.88
CA ALA A 492 1.65 -33.91 22.73
C ALA A 492 0.21 -34.10 23.22
N GLU A 493 -0.13 -33.48 24.34
CA GLU A 493 -1.46 -33.53 24.96
C GLU A 493 -2.51 -32.91 24.03
N GLN A 494 -2.19 -31.75 23.42
CA GLN A 494 -3.06 -31.11 22.44
C GLN A 494 -3.27 -31.98 21.19
N ILE A 495 -2.22 -32.65 20.71
CA ILE A 495 -2.34 -33.57 19.57
C ILE A 495 -3.25 -34.77 19.92
N ASP A 496 -3.13 -35.30 21.15
CA ASP A 496 -4.00 -36.39 21.63
C ASP A 496 -5.46 -35.92 21.80
N GLU A 497 -5.69 -34.68 22.23
CA GLU A 497 -7.02 -34.06 22.23
C GLU A 497 -7.62 -33.96 20.83
N LEU A 498 -6.83 -33.56 19.82
CA LEU A 498 -7.29 -33.53 18.42
C LEU A 498 -7.58 -34.94 17.88
N GLU A 499 -6.78 -35.94 18.26
CA GLU A 499 -7.01 -37.33 17.85
C GLU A 499 -8.33 -37.87 18.40
N ALA A 500 -8.70 -37.49 19.62
CA ALA A 500 -9.95 -37.91 20.25
C ALA A 500 -11.21 -37.43 19.50
N ILE A 501 -11.12 -36.40 18.67
CA ILE A 501 -12.23 -35.93 17.80
C ILE A 501 -12.51 -36.97 16.69
N GLY A 502 -11.48 -37.67 16.20
CA GLY A 502 -11.63 -38.89 15.38
C GLY A 502 -11.86 -38.71 13.87
N THR A 503 -11.84 -37.47 13.35
CA THR A 503 -12.24 -37.21 11.94
C THR A 503 -11.08 -37.27 10.93
N TYR A 504 -9.87 -36.84 11.32
CA TYR A 504 -8.75 -36.61 10.38
C TYR A 504 -7.46 -37.35 10.79
N PRO A 505 -7.41 -38.70 10.69
CA PRO A 505 -6.26 -39.49 11.16
C PRO A 505 -4.95 -39.23 10.37
N GLU A 506 -5.06 -38.82 9.11
CA GLU A 506 -3.88 -38.42 8.32
C GLU A 506 -3.23 -37.14 8.88
N TYR A 507 -4.02 -36.17 9.32
CA TYR A 507 -3.53 -34.94 9.95
C TYR A 507 -2.89 -35.18 11.32
N ILE A 508 -3.44 -36.10 12.11
CA ILE A 508 -2.77 -36.55 13.34
C ILE A 508 -1.40 -37.17 13.03
N SER A 509 -1.29 -37.91 11.93
CA SER A 509 0.00 -38.48 11.48
C SER A 509 0.99 -37.38 11.09
N PHE A 510 0.53 -36.32 10.39
CA PHE A 510 1.36 -35.16 10.06
C PHE A 510 1.87 -34.45 11.30
N LEU A 511 0.99 -34.15 12.26
CA LEU A 511 1.34 -33.48 13.52
C LEU A 511 2.34 -34.30 14.35
N ARG A 512 2.12 -35.61 14.48
CA ARG A 512 3.04 -36.50 15.20
C ARG A 512 4.41 -36.62 14.52
N HIS A 513 4.42 -36.68 13.18
CA HIS A 513 5.66 -36.73 12.41
C HIS A 513 6.45 -35.41 12.52
N ASN A 514 5.78 -34.27 12.33
CA ASN A 514 6.37 -32.94 12.50
C ASN A 514 6.93 -32.75 13.92
N ARG A 515 6.18 -33.15 14.97
CA ARG A 515 6.68 -33.10 16.35
C ARG A 515 7.93 -33.96 16.53
N LYS A 516 7.94 -35.20 16.01
CA LYS A 516 9.11 -36.07 16.10
C LYS A 516 10.34 -35.44 15.43
N ALA A 517 10.16 -34.85 14.25
CA ALA A 517 11.23 -34.17 13.54
C ALA A 517 11.73 -32.93 14.32
N ASN A 518 10.83 -32.13 14.89
CA ASN A 518 11.19 -30.97 15.72
C ASN A 518 11.98 -31.36 16.98
N ILE A 519 11.66 -32.49 17.62
CA ILE A 519 12.45 -33.04 18.74
C ILE A 519 13.88 -33.38 18.28
N GLU A 520 14.01 -34.03 17.12
CA GLU A 520 15.28 -34.53 16.59
C GLU A 520 16.19 -33.41 16.09
N TYR A 521 15.65 -32.47 15.31
CA TYR A 521 16.45 -31.47 14.58
C TYR A 521 16.48 -30.10 15.25
N ASN A 522 15.40 -29.69 15.92
CA ASN A 522 15.24 -28.34 16.46
C ASN A 522 15.22 -28.30 17.99
N HIS A 523 15.24 -29.46 18.66
CA HIS A 523 15.14 -29.61 20.11
C HIS A 523 13.86 -28.99 20.73
N ILE A 524 12.78 -28.93 19.95
CA ILE A 524 11.46 -28.46 20.39
C ILE A 524 10.55 -29.67 20.63
N SER A 525 10.00 -29.80 21.85
CA SER A 525 9.19 -30.97 22.25
C SER A 525 7.71 -30.89 21.82
N ALA A 526 7.45 -30.25 20.68
CA ALA A 526 6.11 -29.93 20.17
C ALA A 526 6.10 -29.96 18.64
N ALA A 527 4.92 -30.05 18.03
CA ALA A 527 4.78 -29.75 16.60
C ALA A 527 4.83 -28.24 16.40
N VAL A 528 5.56 -27.76 15.40
CA VAL A 528 5.68 -26.32 15.08
C VAL A 528 5.03 -26.10 13.72
N LEU A 529 4.06 -25.19 13.67
CA LEU A 529 3.21 -24.98 12.48
C LEU A 529 3.47 -23.60 11.87
N HIS A 530 4.66 -23.45 11.28
CA HIS A 530 5.16 -22.17 10.76
C HIS A 530 4.19 -21.51 9.77
N ASP A 531 3.69 -22.30 8.84
CA ASP A 531 2.94 -21.84 7.66
C ASP A 531 1.50 -21.44 7.96
N THR A 532 1.02 -21.74 9.17
CA THR A 532 -0.33 -21.35 9.60
C THR A 532 -0.44 -19.85 9.85
N LEU A 533 0.66 -19.17 10.19
CA LEU A 533 0.63 -17.78 10.65
C LEU A 533 0.21 -16.79 9.55
N PRO A 534 0.78 -16.80 8.32
CA PRO A 534 0.33 -15.88 7.27
C PRO A 534 -1.17 -16.00 6.96
N ILE A 535 -1.69 -17.23 6.97
CA ILE A 535 -3.11 -17.52 6.70
C ILE A 535 -3.99 -17.00 7.85
N LEU A 536 -3.59 -17.26 9.10
CA LEU A 536 -4.30 -16.78 10.27
C LEU A 536 -4.28 -15.26 10.36
N TYR A 537 -3.17 -14.60 10.04
CA TYR A 537 -3.08 -13.14 10.01
C TYR A 537 -4.08 -12.53 9.02
N LEU A 538 -4.19 -13.09 7.82
CA LEU A 538 -5.12 -12.59 6.82
C LEU A 538 -6.59 -12.74 7.23
N SER A 539 -6.91 -13.69 8.11
CA SER A 539 -8.27 -13.90 8.61
C SER A 539 -8.54 -13.16 9.92
N HIS A 540 -7.52 -13.01 10.77
CA HIS A 540 -7.61 -12.51 12.15
C HIS A 540 -6.40 -11.62 12.48
N PRO A 541 -6.23 -10.48 11.80
CA PRO A 541 -5.05 -9.62 11.98
C PRO A 541 -4.93 -9.06 13.40
N GLU A 542 -6.04 -8.96 14.14
CA GLU A 542 -6.09 -8.51 15.53
C GLU A 542 -5.39 -9.44 16.54
N LEU A 543 -4.99 -10.63 16.10
CA LEU A 543 -4.21 -11.57 16.90
C LEU A 543 -2.70 -11.33 16.79
N PHE A 544 -2.26 -10.47 15.88
CA PHE A 544 -0.86 -10.28 15.54
C PHE A 544 -0.39 -8.86 15.81
N LYS A 545 0.92 -8.73 16.04
CA LYS A 545 1.61 -7.44 16.09
C LYS A 545 2.62 -7.39 14.96
N LEU A 546 2.51 -6.35 14.13
CA LEU A 546 3.49 -6.04 13.09
C LEU A 546 4.34 -4.83 13.50
N GLU A 547 5.61 -4.86 13.15
CA GLU A 547 6.51 -3.71 13.25
C GLU A 547 7.15 -3.46 11.89
N GLU A 548 7.20 -2.20 11.47
CA GLU A 548 7.98 -1.83 10.29
C GLU A 548 9.47 -1.85 10.64
N MET A 549 10.26 -2.55 9.82
CA MET A 549 11.70 -2.66 10.02
C MET A 549 12.42 -2.59 8.69
N ARG A 550 13.52 -1.83 8.66
CA ARG A 550 14.44 -1.82 7.52
C ARG A 550 15.40 -3.00 7.62
N ILE A 551 15.37 -3.91 6.64
CA ILE A 551 16.19 -5.12 6.65
C ILE A 551 17.05 -5.25 5.40
N ALA A 552 18.17 -5.95 5.55
CA ALA A 552 18.99 -6.41 4.43
C ALA A 552 19.19 -7.92 4.56
N SER A 553 19.53 -8.58 3.44
CA SER A 553 19.94 -9.97 3.42
C SER A 553 21.39 -10.11 2.93
N ASN A 554 22.10 -11.11 3.46
CA ASN A 554 23.42 -11.49 2.92
C ASN A 554 23.29 -12.51 1.78
N GLU A 555 24.42 -12.95 1.23
CA GLU A 555 24.48 -13.93 0.13
C GLU A 555 23.89 -15.32 0.45
N TYR A 556 23.68 -15.62 1.73
CA TYR A 556 23.03 -16.84 2.20
C TYR A 556 21.54 -16.65 2.50
N ALA A 557 21.00 -15.44 2.29
CA ALA A 557 19.65 -15.03 2.68
C ALA A 557 19.39 -14.94 4.19
N CYS A 558 20.44 -14.77 5.00
CA CYS A 558 20.28 -14.37 6.40
C CYS A 558 19.82 -12.92 6.43
N ILE A 559 18.70 -12.64 7.09
CA ILE A 559 18.15 -11.28 7.23
C ILE A 559 18.61 -10.61 8.52
N PHE A 560 18.88 -9.31 8.46
CA PHE A 560 19.27 -8.53 9.62
C PHE A 560 18.81 -7.07 9.49
N PRO A 561 18.57 -6.36 10.63
CA PRO A 561 18.25 -4.94 10.60
C PRO A 561 19.37 -4.12 9.95
N SER A 562 19.01 -3.20 9.05
CA SER A 562 19.96 -2.36 8.34
C SER A 562 19.38 -0.98 8.05
N ALA A 563 20.13 0.07 8.40
CA ALA A 563 19.74 1.45 8.10
C ALA A 563 19.66 1.76 6.60
N ASN A 564 20.30 0.94 5.74
CA ASN A 564 20.24 1.05 4.29
C ASN A 564 19.34 -0.03 3.65
N GLY A 565 18.62 -0.81 4.47
CA GLY A 565 17.72 -1.86 4.01
C GLY A 565 16.40 -1.33 3.47
N GLU A 566 15.59 -2.20 2.87
CA GLU A 566 14.21 -1.85 2.51
C GLU A 566 13.29 -2.01 3.71
N ALA A 567 12.28 -1.13 3.80
CA ALA A 567 11.26 -1.20 4.83
C ALA A 567 10.28 -2.33 4.50
N VAL A 568 10.09 -3.25 5.46
CA VAL A 568 9.08 -4.32 5.39
C VAL A 568 8.33 -4.39 6.72
N HIS A 569 7.13 -4.94 6.69
CA HIS A 569 6.43 -5.30 7.92
C HIS A 569 6.94 -6.65 8.43
N ILE A 570 7.26 -6.74 9.71
CA ILE A 570 7.69 -7.98 10.36
C ILE A 570 6.72 -8.30 11.47
N CYS A 571 6.18 -9.52 11.46
CA CYS A 571 5.41 -10.04 12.57
C CYS A 571 6.32 -10.32 13.77
N THR A 572 6.07 -9.60 14.87
CA THR A 572 6.86 -9.72 16.10
C THR A 572 6.14 -10.51 17.18
N GLU A 573 4.82 -10.64 17.10
CA GLU A 573 4.01 -11.33 18.09
C GLU A 573 2.72 -11.91 17.48
N MET A 574 2.28 -13.04 18.01
CA MET A 574 0.94 -13.60 17.85
C MET A 574 0.42 -13.97 19.24
N LYS A 575 -0.86 -13.69 19.53
CA LYS A 575 -1.50 -14.05 20.80
C LYS A 575 -1.40 -15.56 21.08
N ASP A 576 -0.83 -15.91 22.23
CA ASP A 576 -0.60 -17.29 22.64
C ASP A 576 -1.88 -18.12 22.74
N GLY A 577 -1.76 -19.42 22.48
CA GLY A 577 -2.84 -20.42 22.63
C GLY A 577 -3.89 -20.40 21.52
N LYS A 578 -3.93 -19.36 20.68
CA LYS A 578 -4.94 -19.24 19.61
C LYS A 578 -4.81 -20.29 18.51
N LEU A 579 -3.59 -20.69 18.16
CA LEU A 579 -3.36 -21.72 17.15
C LEU A 579 -4.11 -23.04 17.46
N PHE A 580 -4.07 -23.49 18.71
CA PHE A 580 -4.77 -24.72 19.11
C PHE A 580 -6.28 -24.59 18.98
N GLU A 581 -6.86 -23.45 19.33
CA GLU A 581 -8.30 -23.20 19.18
C GLU A 581 -8.74 -23.29 17.71
N PHE A 582 -7.96 -22.70 16.79
CA PHE A 582 -8.24 -22.80 15.35
C PHE A 582 -8.10 -24.23 14.82
N MET A 583 -7.04 -24.94 15.23
CA MET A 583 -6.85 -26.33 14.85
C MET A 583 -7.99 -27.21 15.37
N LYS A 584 -8.38 -27.04 16.63
CA LYS A 584 -9.50 -27.77 17.23
C LYS A 584 -10.80 -27.53 16.49
N SER A 585 -11.13 -26.27 16.20
CA SER A 585 -12.29 -25.91 15.37
C SER A 585 -12.27 -26.59 14.00
N ALA A 586 -11.11 -26.61 13.33
CA ALA A 586 -10.95 -27.27 12.02
C ALA A 586 -11.13 -28.80 12.08
N PHE A 587 -10.76 -29.44 13.20
CA PHE A 587 -11.02 -30.86 13.43
C PHE A 587 -12.48 -31.18 13.76
N GLU A 588 -13.20 -30.25 14.42
CA GLU A 588 -14.60 -30.40 14.79
C GLU A 588 -15.57 -30.19 13.60
N SER A 589 -15.15 -29.43 12.58
CA SER A 589 -15.87 -29.26 11.30
C SER A 589 -15.69 -30.43 10.33
#